data_AF-A0A183P2A1-F1
#
_entry.id   AF-A0A183P2A1-F1
#
_cell.length_a   1.000
_cell.length_b   1.000
_cell.length_c   1.000
_cell.angle_alpha   90.00
_cell.angle_beta   90.00
_cell.angle_gamma   90.00
#
_symmetry.space_group_name_H-M   'P 1'
#
loop_
_entity.id
_entity.type
_entity.pdbx_description
1 polymer ?
#
loop_
_entity_poly.entity_id
_entity_poly.type
_entity_poly.pdbx_seq_one_letter_code
_entity_poly.pdbx_strand_id
1 'polypeptide(L)'
;MFIISYLRKVINIHWLDTISNSSLWESINQLPDEEEIGKRRWKWIGHTLRKSSNYITKQALTWNPEWKRKRGMPNNTSRREIEADMKWMNNIWKELERITQDGVG
;
A
#
# COMPACT_ATOMS: atom_id res chain seq x y z
N MET A 1 -10.82 13.31 -9.06
CA MET A 1 -10.82 13.69 -10.50
C MET A 1 -10.11 15.03 -10.76
N PHE A 2 -10.11 15.99 -9.83
CA PHE A 2 -9.47 17.31 -10.04
C PHE A 2 -7.94 17.31 -10.00
N ILE A 3 -7.33 16.52 -9.12
CA ILE A 3 -5.87 16.54 -8.89
C ILE A 3 -5.09 16.18 -10.16
N ILE A 4 -5.54 15.17 -10.91
CA ILE A 4 -4.86 14.67 -12.11
C ILE A 4 -4.88 15.70 -13.24
N SER A 5 -5.98 16.46 -13.38
CA SER A 5 -6.11 17.50 -14.41
C SER A 5 -5.21 18.72 -14.15
N TYR A 6 -5.00 19.08 -12.88
CA TYR A 6 -4.11 20.17 -12.50
C TYR A 6 -2.64 19.80 -12.72
N LEU A 7 -2.24 18.60 -12.31
CA LEU A 7 -0.88 18.08 -12.51
C LEU A 7 -0.51 18.02 -14.01
N ARG A 8 -1.40 17.52 -14.87
CA ARG A 8 -1.18 17.50 -16.34
C ARG A 8 -0.95 18.88 -16.93
N LYS A 9 -1.60 19.91 -16.39
CA LYS A 9 -1.46 21.30 -16.84
C LYS A 9 -0.13 21.92 -16.40
N VAL A 10 0.37 21.58 -15.22
CA VAL A 10 1.67 22.02 -14.71
C VAL A 10 2.82 21.38 -15.50
N ILE A 11 2.67 20.12 -15.92
CA ILE A 11 3.68 19.36 -16.65
C ILE A 11 3.54 19.55 -18.19
N ASN A 12 2.61 20.40 -18.64
CA ASN A 12 2.34 20.75 -20.04
C ASN A 12 2.09 19.54 -20.98
N ILE A 13 1.25 18.61 -20.55
CA ILE A 13 0.97 17.35 -21.28
C ILE A 13 -0.37 17.47 -22.01
N HIS A 14 -0.39 17.15 -23.31
CA HIS A 14 -1.59 17.24 -24.14
C HIS A 14 -2.51 16.03 -23.99
N TRP A 15 -3.81 16.25 -24.20
CA TRP A 15 -4.87 15.25 -23.94
C TRP A 15 -4.74 13.95 -24.75
N LEU A 16 -4.02 13.97 -25.87
CA LEU A 16 -3.79 12.82 -26.75
C LEU A 16 -2.67 11.89 -26.25
N ASP A 17 -1.83 12.34 -25.33
CA ASP A 17 -0.77 11.53 -24.77
C ASP A 17 -1.33 10.62 -23.67
N THR A 18 -1.49 9.34 -24.00
CA THR A 18 -1.88 8.31 -23.03
C THR A 18 -0.65 7.90 -22.24
N ILE A 19 -0.29 8.71 -21.26
CA ILE A 19 0.84 8.42 -20.38
C ILE A 19 0.37 7.44 -19.29
N SER A 20 1.11 6.34 -19.15
CA SER A 20 0.93 5.41 -18.05
C SER A 20 1.32 6.07 -16.73
N ASN A 21 0.61 5.75 -15.66
CA ASN A 21 0.89 6.32 -14.33
C ASN A 21 2.36 6.08 -13.90
N SER A 22 2.97 4.98 -14.35
CA SER A 22 4.38 4.64 -14.09
C SER A 22 5.37 5.67 -14.63
N SER A 23 5.15 6.19 -15.85
CA SER A 23 6.06 7.13 -16.51
C SER A 23 6.02 8.52 -15.85
N LEU A 24 4.86 8.92 -15.33
CA LEU A 24 4.76 10.15 -14.52
C LEU A 24 5.57 10.03 -13.23
N TRP A 25 5.49 8.90 -12.52
CA TRP A 25 6.27 8.70 -11.29
C TRP A 25 7.78 8.70 -11.52
N GLU A 26 8.26 8.08 -12.60
CA GLU A 26 9.67 8.15 -13.00
C GLU A 26 10.13 9.59 -13.23
N SER A 27 9.31 10.44 -13.87
CA SER A 27 9.67 11.84 -14.12
C SER A 27 9.72 12.72 -12.86
N ILE A 28 8.96 12.36 -11.81
CA ILE A 28 8.84 13.17 -10.59
C ILE A 28 9.90 12.75 -9.54
N ASN A 29 10.65 11.66 -9.76
CA ASN A 29 11.64 11.10 -8.82
C ASN A 29 11.06 10.87 -7.40
N GLN A 30 9.75 10.72 -7.28
CA GLN A 30 9.05 10.49 -6.01
C GLN A 30 8.72 9.01 -5.86
N LEU A 31 8.81 8.50 -4.63
CA LEU A 31 8.38 7.15 -4.30
C LEU A 31 6.87 7.03 -4.55
N PRO A 32 6.38 5.91 -5.10
CA PRO A 32 4.95 5.71 -5.30
C PRO A 32 4.20 5.90 -3.99
N ASP A 33 3.09 6.63 -4.00
CA ASP A 33 2.27 6.86 -2.80
C ASP A 33 1.85 5.54 -2.14
N GLU A 34 1.60 4.50 -2.95
CA GLU A 34 1.31 3.14 -2.47
C GLU A 34 2.42 2.59 -1.58
N GLU A 35 3.68 2.91 -1.90
CA GLU A 35 4.83 2.45 -1.15
C GLU A 35 4.93 3.10 0.23
N GLU A 36 4.71 4.41 0.26
CA GLU A 36 4.73 5.18 1.49
C GLU A 36 3.54 4.83 2.41
N ILE A 37 2.34 4.68 1.82
CA ILE A 37 1.14 4.24 2.54
C ILE A 37 1.35 2.84 3.14
N GLY A 38 1.93 1.91 2.37
CA GLY A 38 2.29 0.58 2.85
C GLY A 38 3.24 0.62 4.04
N LYS A 39 4.35 1.39 3.94
CA LYS A 39 5.33 1.53 5.03
C LYS A 39 4.70 2.09 6.30
N ARG A 40 3.85 3.11 6.18
CA ARG A 40 3.13 3.72 7.32
C ARG A 40 2.15 2.72 7.96
N ARG A 41 1.40 1.97 7.16
CA ARG A 41 0.50 0.90 7.64
C ARG A 41 1.26 -0.20 8.38
N TRP A 42 2.38 -0.64 7.84
CA TRP A 42 3.21 -1.68 8.49
C TRP A 42 3.81 -1.23 9.81
N LYS A 43 4.26 0.03 9.89
CA LYS A 43 4.71 0.64 11.15
C LYS A 43 3.61 0.64 12.20
N TRP A 44 2.36 0.92 11.79
CA TRP A 44 1.19 0.88 12.67
C TRP A 44 0.84 -0.56 13.11
N ILE A 45 0.82 -1.53 12.19
CA ILE A 45 0.60 -2.95 12.50
C ILE A 45 1.66 -3.44 13.50
N GLY A 46 2.94 -3.14 13.26
CA GLY A 46 4.02 -3.50 14.17
C GLY A 46 3.94 -2.80 15.53
N HIS A 47 3.37 -1.60 15.62
CA HIS A 47 3.09 -0.94 16.90
C HIS A 47 1.96 -1.65 17.67
N THR A 48 0.87 -1.97 16.98
CA THR A 48 -0.29 -2.68 17.55
C THR A 48 0.08 -4.09 18.01
N LEU A 49 0.89 -4.82 17.24
CA LEU A 49 1.35 -6.17 17.59
C LEU A 49 2.27 -6.20 18.80
N ARG A 50 3.03 -5.11 19.06
CA ARG A 50 3.88 -4.98 20.26
C ARG A 50 3.09 -4.73 21.56
N LYS A 51 1.79 -4.42 21.48
CA LYS A 51 0.92 -4.30 22.66
C LYS A 51 0.55 -5.67 23.24
N SER A 52 0.11 -5.68 24.50
CA SER A 52 -0.35 -6.89 25.20
C SER A 52 -1.57 -7.53 24.52
N SER A 53 -1.78 -8.83 24.70
CA SER A 53 -2.87 -9.60 24.05
C SER A 53 -4.27 -9.09 24.40
N ASN A 54 -4.42 -8.47 25.57
CA ASN A 54 -5.70 -7.98 26.07
C ASN A 54 -6.08 -6.62 25.48
N TYR A 55 -5.22 -6.03 24.64
CA TYR A 55 -5.52 -4.76 23.99
C TYR A 55 -6.57 -4.97 22.89
N ILE A 56 -7.70 -4.28 23.01
CA ILE A 56 -8.87 -4.42 22.13
C ILE A 56 -8.48 -4.31 20.65
N THR A 57 -7.54 -3.43 20.30
CA THR A 57 -7.11 -3.29 18.90
C THR A 57 -6.32 -4.49 18.38
N LYS A 58 -5.58 -5.22 19.23
CA LYS A 58 -4.86 -6.45 18.84
C LYS A 58 -5.83 -7.61 18.65
N GLN A 59 -6.90 -7.66 19.46
CA GLN A 59 -7.98 -8.63 19.27
C GLN A 59 -8.78 -8.33 18.00
N ALA A 60 -9.14 -7.06 17.77
CA ALA A 60 -9.83 -6.60 16.57
C ALA A 60 -9.03 -6.90 15.29
N LEU A 61 -7.70 -6.80 15.36
CA LEU A 61 -6.79 -7.13 14.26
C LEU A 61 -6.93 -8.58 13.78
N THR A 62 -7.12 -9.51 14.73
CA THR A 62 -7.24 -10.95 14.47
C THR A 62 -8.68 -11.43 14.38
N TRP A 63 -9.66 -10.55 14.60
CA TRP A 63 -11.06 -10.92 14.73
C TRP A 63 -11.66 -11.33 13.39
N ASN A 64 -12.27 -12.52 13.36
CA ASN A 64 -13.04 -13.01 12.23
C ASN A 64 -14.54 -12.88 12.55
N PRO A 65 -15.29 -11.99 11.88
CA PRO A 65 -16.73 -11.88 12.13
C PRO A 65 -17.46 -13.10 11.56
N GLU A 66 -18.03 -13.92 12.43
CA GLU A 66 -18.77 -15.15 12.08
C GLU A 66 -20.18 -14.89 11.49
N TRP A 67 -20.67 -13.65 11.53
CA TRP A 67 -22.04 -13.33 11.12
C TRP A 67 -22.20 -13.21 9.59
N LYS A 68 -23.36 -13.68 9.08
CA LYS A 68 -23.78 -13.46 7.70
C LYS A 68 -23.80 -11.96 7.40
N ARG A 69 -22.94 -11.52 6.48
CA ARG A 69 -22.85 -10.11 6.06
C ARG A 69 -24.09 -9.69 5.29
N LYS A 70 -24.52 -8.44 5.48
CA LYS A 70 -25.56 -7.83 4.65
C LYS A 70 -25.08 -7.73 3.20
N ARG A 71 -25.98 -7.97 2.26
CA ARG A 71 -25.72 -7.82 0.81
C ARG A 71 -25.30 -6.37 0.54
N GLY A 72 -24.13 -6.16 -0.08
CA GLY A 72 -23.56 -4.83 -0.35
C GLY A 72 -22.44 -4.39 0.60
N MET A 73 -22.13 -5.15 1.67
CA MET A 73 -20.97 -4.86 2.52
C MET A 73 -19.66 -5.27 1.81
N PRO A 74 -18.61 -4.44 1.83
CA PRO A 74 -17.29 -4.80 1.32
C PRO A 74 -16.79 -6.14 1.87
N ASN A 75 -16.21 -6.96 1.00
CA ASN A 75 -15.73 -8.31 1.32
C ASN A 75 -14.32 -8.33 1.95
N ASN A 76 -13.75 -7.17 2.25
CA ASN A 76 -12.47 -7.03 2.93
C ASN A 76 -12.65 -7.20 4.44
N THR A 77 -11.88 -8.10 5.03
CA THR A 77 -11.67 -8.16 6.48
C THR A 77 -10.35 -7.48 6.80
N SER A 78 -10.23 -6.89 7.99
CA SER A 78 -8.95 -6.37 8.47
C SER A 78 -7.84 -7.44 8.36
N ARG A 79 -8.18 -8.71 8.61
CA ARG A 79 -7.26 -9.84 8.37
C ARG A 79 -6.78 -9.97 6.92
N ARG A 80 -7.67 -9.85 5.93
CA ARG A 80 -7.31 -9.93 4.50
C ARG A 80 -6.46 -8.74 4.06
N GLU A 81 -6.74 -7.56 4.59
CA GLU A 81 -5.93 -6.36 4.31
C GLU A 81 -4.51 -6.51 4.86
N ILE A 82 -4.37 -7.03 6.08
CA ILE A 82 -3.05 -7.30 6.67
C ILE A 82 -2.31 -8.41 5.91
N GLU A 83 -2.99 -9.48 5.52
CA GLU A 83 -2.40 -10.55 4.71
C GLU A 83 -1.92 -10.02 3.33
N ALA A 84 -2.67 -9.12 2.71
CA ALA A 84 -2.26 -8.46 1.48
C ALA A 84 -1.06 -7.53 1.69
N ASP A 85 -1.10 -6.69 2.74
CA ASP A 85 0.01 -5.80 3.12
C ASP A 85 1.29 -6.62 3.41
N MET A 86 1.16 -7.78 4.08
CA MET A 86 2.29 -8.66 4.39
C MET A 86 2.89 -9.31 3.14
N LYS A 87 2.06 -9.72 2.18
CA LYS A 87 2.53 -10.24 0.88
C LYS A 87 3.23 -9.16 0.07
N TRP A 88 2.67 -7.95 0.04
CA TRP A 88 3.25 -6.81 -0.65
C TRP A 88 4.62 -6.43 -0.06
N MET A 89 4.73 -6.36 1.27
CA MET A 89 6.01 -6.11 1.94
C MET A 89 7.06 -7.17 1.63
N ASN A 90 6.69 -8.45 1.60
CA ASN A 90 7.61 -9.53 1.29
C ASN A 90 8.21 -9.37 -0.12
N ASN A 91 7.38 -9.01 -1.10
CA ASN A 91 7.85 -8.74 -2.46
C ASN A 91 8.81 -7.56 -2.53
N ILE A 92 8.57 -6.49 -1.75
CA ILE A 92 9.48 -5.34 -1.68
C ILE A 92 10.81 -5.69 -1.03
N TRP A 93 10.79 -6.45 0.07
CA TRP A 93 12.03 -6.91 0.71
C TRP A 93 12.87 -7.76 -0.24
N LYS A 94 12.24 -8.65 -1.03
CA LYS A 94 12.93 -9.44 -2.06
C LYS A 94 13.51 -8.58 -3.18
N GLU A 95 12.80 -7.55 -3.64
CA GLU A 95 13.30 -6.64 -4.66
C GLU A 95 14.51 -5.83 -4.16
N LEU A 96 14.45 -5.33 -2.92
CA LEU A 96 15.59 -4.66 -2.29
C LEU A 96 16.80 -5.59 -2.14
N GLU A 97 16.60 -6.83 -1.72
CA GLU A 97 17.66 -7.83 -1.61
C GLU A 97 18.35 -8.07 -2.96
N ARG A 98 17.57 -8.19 -4.04
CA ARG A 98 18.09 -8.34 -5.41
C ARG A 98 18.94 -7.12 -5.83
N ILE A 99 18.44 -5.90 -5.62
CA ILE A 99 19.19 -4.67 -5.94
C ILE A 99 20.51 -4.61 -5.16
N THR A 100 20.51 -5.03 -3.88
CA THR A 100 21.73 -5.05 -3.07
C THR A 100 22.72 -6.13 -3.50
N GLN A 101 22.27 -7.24 -4.09
CA GLN A 101 23.14 -8.29 -4.63
C GLN A 101 23.74 -7.90 -5.98
N ASP A 102 22.96 -7.24 -6.84
CA ASP A 102 23.41 -6.79 -8.18
C ASP A 102 24.40 -5.61 -8.13
N GLY A 103 24.47 -4.89 -7.00
CA GLY A 103 25.41 -3.78 -6.78
C GLY A 103 26.80 -4.16 -6.25
N VAL A 104 27.09 -5.46 -6.02
CA VAL A 104 28.39 -5.96 -5.52
C VAL A 104 29.25 -6.51 -6.67
N GLY A 105 29.28 -5.80 -7.80
CA GLY A 105 30.11 -6.09 -8.98
C GLY A 105 31.14 -5.01 -9.24
#